data_AF-A0AAJ1MJ83-F1
#
_entry.id   AF-A0AAJ1MJ83-F1
#
_cell.length_a   1.000
_cell.length_b   1.000
_cell.length_c   1.000
_cell.angle_alpha   90.00
_cell.angle_beta   90.00
_cell.angle_gamma   90.00
#
_symmetry.space_group_name_H-M   'P 1'
#
loop_
_entity.id
_entity.type
_entity.pdbx_description
1 polymer ?
#
loop_
_entity_poly.entity_id
_entity_poly.type
_entity_poly.pdbx_seq_one_letter_code
_entity_poly.pdbx_strand_id
1 'polypeptide(L)'
;MIKRIISLLIILIILSAVSCTSVETVSGDEPEAIPEEYSYEEFPAWMHDLRRAEIIFAGSIPFTILMSNIGYGVYSIIESGISGTYSIEDFTESSGLTTDERWTLLKISLSLSGVIAAVDFILGLSDSETEDEHN
;
A
#
# COMPACT_ATOMS: atom_id res chain seq x y z
N MET A 1 -0.01 -28.22 -3.46
CA MET A 1 0.98 -27.13 -3.41
C MET A 1 0.37 -25.82 -2.89
N ILE A 2 -0.82 -25.41 -3.35
CA ILE A 2 -1.55 -24.22 -2.86
C ILE A 2 -1.66 -24.10 -1.33
N LYS A 3 -1.98 -25.20 -0.63
CA LYS A 3 -2.07 -25.22 0.85
C LYS A 3 -0.75 -24.87 1.57
N ARG A 4 0.41 -25.18 0.96
CA ARG A 4 1.73 -24.86 1.52
C ARG A 4 2.11 -23.40 1.27
N ILE A 5 1.71 -22.86 0.11
CA ILE A 5 1.90 -21.44 -0.23
C ILE A 5 1.05 -20.57 0.70
N ILE A 6 -0.22 -20.92 0.92
CA ILE A 6 -1.11 -20.22 1.85
C ILE A 6 -0.55 -20.28 3.28
N SER A 7 -0.04 -21.45 3.72
CA SER A 7 0.57 -21.57 5.04
C SER A 7 1.82 -20.69 5.20
N LEU A 8 2.67 -20.58 4.19
CA LEU A 8 3.85 -19.72 4.23
C LEU A 8 3.49 -18.23 4.22
N LEU A 9 2.47 -17.85 3.45
CA LEU A 9 1.99 -16.48 3.36
C LEU A 9 1.33 -16.04 4.68
N ILE A 10 0.57 -16.94 5.33
CA ILE A 10 0.02 -16.72 6.67
C ILE A 10 1.14 -16.59 7.72
N ILE A 11 2.18 -17.43 7.66
CA ILE A 11 3.33 -17.32 8.58
C ILE A 11 4.06 -15.99 8.38
N LEU A 12 4.24 -15.54 7.13
CA LEU A 12 4.87 -14.25 6.82
C LEU A 12 4.04 -13.06 7.35
N ILE A 13 2.71 -13.10 7.18
CA ILE A 13 1.79 -12.08 7.71
C ILE A 13 1.79 -12.05 9.25
N ILE A 14 1.82 -13.22 9.89
CA ILE A 14 1.93 -13.32 11.35
C ILE A 14 3.28 -12.78 11.82
N LEU A 15 4.36 -13.05 11.10
CA LEU A 15 5.69 -12.56 11.43
C LEU A 15 5.80 -11.04 11.30
N SER A 16 5.15 -10.43 10.30
CA SER A 16 5.06 -8.96 10.18
C SER A 16 4.13 -8.34 11.23
N ALA A 17 3.05 -9.03 11.64
CA ALA A 17 2.15 -8.55 12.69
C ALA A 17 2.78 -8.59 14.08
N VAL A 18 3.74 -9.50 14.32
CA VAL A 18 4.51 -9.58 15.58
C VAL A 18 5.36 -8.32 15.82
N SER A 19 5.79 -7.62 14.77
CA SER A 19 6.44 -6.31 14.89
C SER A 19 5.47 -5.16 15.26
N CYS A 20 4.16 -5.40 15.24
CA CYS A 20 3.13 -4.38 15.47
C CYS A 20 2.49 -4.45 16.87
N THR A 21 2.98 -5.30 17.78
CA THR A 21 2.58 -5.31 19.20
C THR A 21 3.73 -4.82 20.06
N SER A 22 3.87 -3.50 20.14
CA SER A 22 4.33 -2.83 21.35
C SER A 22 3.12 -2.16 22.00
N VAL A 23 2.22 -2.99 22.55
CA VAL A 23 1.25 -2.51 23.54
C VAL A 23 2.01 -2.43 24.84
N GLU A 24 2.49 -1.24 25.19
CA GLU A 24 2.94 -0.95 26.55
C GLU A 24 1.72 -0.93 27.46
N THR A 25 1.51 -2.03 28.19
CA THR A 25 0.65 -2.01 29.38
C THR A 25 1.38 -1.25 30.48
N VAL A 26 1.15 0.06 30.58
CA VAL A 26 1.60 0.84 31.73
C VAL A 26 0.85 0.35 32.96
N SER A 27 1.55 -0.37 33.83
CA SER A 27 1.11 -0.71 35.18
C SER A 27 2.23 -0.39 36.14
N GLY A 28 2.07 0.72 36.87
CA GLY A 28 2.91 1.09 38.02
C GLY A 28 3.63 2.42 37.84
N ASP A 29 3.06 3.47 38.46
CA ASP A 29 3.68 4.53 39.28
C ASP A 29 5.12 5.05 38.99
N GLU A 30 5.61 4.94 37.76
CA GLU A 30 6.83 5.59 37.28
C GLU A 30 6.48 6.96 36.67
N PRO A 31 7.34 8.00 36.82
CA PRO A 31 7.10 9.32 36.23
C PRO A 31 6.82 9.17 34.74
N GLU A 32 5.80 9.86 34.23
CA GLU A 32 5.39 9.82 32.81
C GLU A 32 6.63 9.84 31.91
N ALA A 33 7.00 8.68 31.39
CA ALA A 33 8.10 8.53 30.46
C ALA A 33 7.63 9.17 29.16
N ILE A 34 7.87 10.47 29.02
CA ILE A 34 7.65 11.17 27.76
C ILE A 34 8.57 10.48 26.76
N PRO A 35 8.04 9.87 25.69
CA PRO A 35 8.87 9.26 24.68
C PRO A 35 9.84 10.30 24.13
N GLU A 36 11.14 9.99 24.14
CA GLU A 36 12.13 10.87 23.52
C GLU A 36 11.89 10.92 22.01
N GLU A 37 12.05 12.12 21.42
CA GLU A 37 11.93 12.30 19.98
C GLU A 37 13.08 11.60 19.26
N TYR A 38 12.77 10.82 18.23
CA TYR A 38 13.79 10.09 17.47
C TYR A 38 14.85 11.02 16.88
N SER A 39 16.12 10.67 17.03
CA SER A 39 17.21 11.40 16.39
C SER A 39 17.30 11.05 14.90
N TYR A 40 17.69 12.01 14.07
CA TYR A 40 17.91 11.79 12.64
C TYR A 40 19.02 10.76 12.37
N GLU A 41 19.98 10.64 13.28
CA GLU A 41 21.13 9.72 13.17
C GLU A 41 20.83 8.30 13.67
N GLU A 42 19.64 8.09 14.27
CA GLU A 42 19.27 6.81 14.88
C GLU A 42 18.96 5.74 13.83
N PHE A 43 18.52 6.15 12.64
CA PHE A 43 18.20 5.25 11.54
C PHE A 43 18.97 5.60 10.27
N PRO A 44 19.38 4.61 9.47
CA PRO A 44 19.96 4.85 8.15
C PRO A 44 19.00 5.62 7.23
N ALA A 45 19.53 6.49 6.35
CA ALA A 45 18.75 7.29 5.41
C ALA A 45 17.78 6.45 4.55
N TRP A 46 18.24 5.31 4.00
CA TRP A 46 17.40 4.41 3.20
C TRP A 46 16.16 3.90 3.96
N MET A 47 16.22 3.83 5.30
CA MET A 47 15.10 3.39 6.14
C MET A 47 14.03 4.49 6.25
N HIS A 48 14.43 5.76 6.21
CA HIS A 48 13.49 6.87 6.10
C HIS A 48 12.79 6.88 4.74
N ASP A 49 13.52 6.58 3.66
CA ASP A 49 12.94 6.47 2.32
C ASP A 49 12.00 5.28 2.19
N LEU A 50 12.37 4.13 2.77
CA LEU A 50 11.49 2.96 2.81
C LEU A 50 10.19 3.27 3.57
N ARG A 51 10.29 3.97 4.71
CA ARG A 51 9.11 4.41 5.48
C ARG A 51 8.23 5.33 4.65
N ARG A 52 8.82 6.29 3.92
CA ARG A 52 8.07 7.18 3.02
C ARG A 52 7.35 6.39 1.92
N ALA A 53 8.05 5.45 1.29
CA ALA A 53 7.48 4.60 0.24
C ALA A 53 6.33 3.75 0.76
N GLU A 54 6.42 3.20 1.97
CA GLU A 54 5.33 2.44 2.61
C GLU A 54 4.09 3.32 2.86
N ILE A 55 4.27 4.52 3.38
CA ILE A 55 3.18 5.49 3.62
C ILE A 55 2.50 5.84 2.30
N ILE A 56 3.26 6.07 1.23
CA ILE A 56 2.73 6.37 -0.10
C ILE A 56 2.04 5.15 -0.70
N PHE A 57 2.59 3.95 -0.53
CA PHE A 57 1.97 2.72 -0.96
C PHE A 57 0.59 2.56 -0.30
N ALA A 58 0.55 2.47 1.03
CA ALA A 58 -0.68 2.28 1.77
C ALA A 58 -1.68 3.43 1.54
N GLY A 59 -1.20 4.67 1.49
CA GLY A 59 -2.02 5.87 1.27
C GLY A 59 -2.60 5.97 -0.15
N SER A 60 -1.94 5.38 -1.16
CA SER A 60 -2.38 5.43 -2.56
C SER A 60 -3.37 4.33 -2.95
N ILE A 61 -3.51 3.27 -2.15
CA ILE A 61 -4.46 2.16 -2.40
C ILE A 61 -5.91 2.65 -2.69
N PRO A 62 -6.55 3.52 -1.88
CA PRO A 62 -7.92 3.94 -2.15
C PRO A 62 -8.07 4.69 -3.49
N PHE A 63 -7.09 5.52 -3.85
CA PHE A 63 -7.08 6.27 -5.10
C PHE A 63 -6.84 5.39 -6.32
N THR A 64 -5.92 4.43 -6.20
CA THR A 64 -5.61 3.49 -7.29
C THR A 64 -6.76 2.51 -7.53
N ILE A 65 -7.50 2.11 -6.49
CA ILE A 65 -8.76 1.35 -6.64
C ILE A 65 -9.79 2.18 -7.41
N LEU A 66 -10.03 3.42 -7.01
CA LEU A 66 -10.97 4.31 -7.69
C LEU A 66 -10.59 4.48 -9.17
N MET A 67 -9.32 4.78 -9.44
CA MET A 67 -8.82 4.98 -10.80
C MET A 67 -8.95 3.72 -11.66
N SER A 68 -8.70 2.55 -11.06
CA SER A 68 -8.86 1.25 -11.73
C SER A 68 -10.32 0.99 -12.10
N ASN A 69 -11.27 1.33 -11.22
CA ASN A 69 -12.70 1.19 -11.51
C ASN A 69 -13.14 2.13 -12.65
N ILE A 70 -12.69 3.38 -12.63
CA ILE A 70 -12.97 4.34 -13.72
C ILE A 70 -12.38 3.83 -15.04
N GLY A 71 -11.11 3.40 -15.03
CA GLY A 71 -10.45 2.86 -16.22
C GLY A 71 -11.13 1.61 -16.76
N TYR A 72 -11.56 0.71 -15.88
CA TYR A 72 -12.33 -0.47 -16.25
C TYR A 72 -13.70 -0.12 -16.85
N GLY A 73 -14.38 0.88 -16.30
CA GLY A 73 -15.65 1.35 -16.87
C GLY A 73 -15.50 1.96 -18.25
N VAL A 74 -14.46 2.75 -18.47
CA VAL A 74 -14.14 3.27 -19.81
C VAL A 74 -13.82 2.13 -20.77
N TYR A 75 -13.01 1.15 -20.35
CA TYR A 75 -12.65 -0.01 -21.16
C TYR A 75 -13.90 -0.81 -21.57
N SER A 76 -14.79 -1.09 -20.63
CA SER A 76 -16.03 -1.83 -20.88
C SER A 76 -16.93 -1.12 -21.89
N ILE A 77 -17.10 0.21 -21.77
CA ILE A 77 -17.89 1.01 -22.73
C ILE A 77 -17.31 0.94 -24.15
N ILE A 78 -15.98 0.95 -24.29
CA ILE A 78 -15.31 0.83 -25.59
C ILE A 78 -15.54 -0.56 -26.19
N GLU A 79 -15.42 -1.61 -25.37
CA GLU A 79 -15.56 -3.00 -25.83
C GLU A 79 -17.01 -3.37 -26.17
N SER A 80 -17.98 -2.98 -25.33
CA SER A 80 -19.41 -3.27 -25.54
C SER A 80 -20.08 -2.33 -26.56
N GLY A 81 -19.42 -1.25 -26.96
CA GLY A 81 -20.03 -0.11 -27.63
C GLY A 81 -20.98 0.67 -26.69
N ILE A 82 -21.43 1.85 -27.13
CA ILE A 82 -22.30 2.78 -26.37
C ILE A 82 -23.67 2.16 -25.97
N SER A 83 -23.97 0.93 -26.43
CA SER A 83 -25.15 0.15 -26.03
C SER A 83 -24.93 -0.72 -24.79
N GLY A 84 -23.70 -0.84 -24.27
CA GLY A 84 -23.43 -1.53 -23.02
C GLY A 84 -23.83 -0.64 -21.84
N THR A 85 -24.81 -1.10 -21.06
CA THR A 85 -25.24 -0.43 -19.82
C THR A 85 -24.13 -0.57 -18.78
N TYR A 86 -23.13 0.31 -18.85
CA TYR A 86 -22.23 0.53 -17.73
C TYR A 86 -22.92 1.50 -16.77
N SER A 87 -23.58 0.98 -15.72
CA SER A 87 -24.27 1.83 -14.75
C SER A 87 -23.29 2.30 -13.69
N ILE A 88 -23.32 3.59 -13.35
CA ILE A 88 -22.53 4.14 -12.23
C ILE A 88 -22.95 3.51 -10.88
N GLU A 89 -24.11 2.87 -10.80
CA GLU A 89 -24.56 2.10 -9.62
C GLU A 89 -23.67 0.87 -9.31
N ASP A 90 -22.96 0.31 -10.30
CA ASP A 90 -22.01 -0.80 -10.07
C ASP A 90 -20.80 -0.41 -9.21
N PHE A 91 -20.55 0.90 -9.02
CA PHE A 91 -19.53 1.39 -8.09
C PHE A 91 -19.93 1.18 -6.63
N THR A 92 -21.23 1.12 -6.34
CA THR A 92 -21.78 1.03 -4.97
C THR A 92 -22.33 -0.34 -4.64
N GLU A 93 -22.78 -1.11 -5.63
CA GLU A 93 -23.25 -2.45 -5.38
C GLU A 93 -22.13 -3.49 -5.42
N SER A 94 -22.02 -4.27 -4.34
CA SER A 94 -21.24 -5.52 -4.32
C SER A 94 -21.77 -6.61 -5.26
N SER A 95 -22.63 -6.29 -6.23
CA SER A 95 -23.35 -7.25 -7.09
C SER A 95 -23.01 -7.16 -8.59
N GLY A 96 -22.51 -6.02 -9.08
CA GLY A 96 -22.29 -5.80 -10.54
C GLY A 96 -21.06 -6.50 -11.14
N LEU A 97 -19.93 -6.48 -10.42
CA LEU A 97 -18.70 -7.14 -10.86
C LEU A 97 -18.69 -8.62 -10.45
N THR A 98 -18.37 -9.49 -11.40
CA THR A 98 -18.08 -10.91 -11.13
C THR A 98 -16.88 -11.04 -10.18
N THR A 99 -16.80 -12.16 -9.46
CA THR A 99 -15.70 -12.42 -8.52
C THR A 99 -14.33 -12.32 -9.19
N ASP A 100 -14.22 -12.73 -10.45
CA ASP A 100 -12.97 -12.71 -11.21
C ASP A 100 -12.56 -11.29 -11.64
N GLU A 101 -13.51 -10.45 -12.02
CA GLU A 101 -13.28 -9.04 -12.35
C GLU A 101 -12.82 -8.25 -11.12
N ARG A 102 -13.39 -8.53 -9.96
CA ARG A 102 -12.96 -7.92 -8.69
C ARG A 102 -11.51 -8.22 -8.35
N TRP A 103 -11.12 -9.49 -8.46
CA TRP A 103 -9.72 -9.88 -8.23
C TRP A 103 -8.79 -9.22 -9.24
N THR A 104 -9.24 -9.06 -10.48
CA THR A 104 -8.46 -8.40 -11.53
C THR A 104 -8.29 -6.92 -11.23
N LEU A 105 -9.36 -6.21 -10.87
CA LEU A 105 -9.32 -4.81 -10.43
C LEU A 105 -8.40 -4.61 -9.24
N LEU A 106 -8.51 -5.47 -8.21
CA LEU A 106 -7.67 -5.39 -7.03
C LEU A 106 -6.19 -5.60 -7.35
N LYS A 107 -5.87 -6.54 -8.25
CA LYS A 107 -4.50 -6.74 -8.73
C LYS A 107 -3.96 -5.53 -9.47
N ILE A 108 -4.77 -4.91 -10.34
CA ILE A 108 -4.38 -3.71 -11.10
C ILE A 108 -4.13 -2.54 -10.15
N SER A 109 -5.04 -2.28 -9.21
CA SER A 109 -4.91 -1.18 -8.26
C SER A 109 -3.69 -1.37 -7.34
N LEU A 110 -3.50 -2.59 -6.82
CA LEU A 110 -2.35 -2.91 -5.96
C LEU A 110 -1.03 -2.76 -6.72
N SER A 111 -0.99 -3.19 -7.98
CA SER A 111 0.17 -3.00 -8.84
C SER A 111 0.46 -1.52 -9.10
N LEU A 112 -0.57 -0.72 -9.38
CA LEU A 112 -0.42 0.70 -9.65
C LEU A 112 0.09 1.45 -8.42
N SER A 113 -0.44 1.13 -7.25
CA SER A 113 0.04 1.66 -5.96
C SER A 113 1.51 1.29 -5.71
N GLY A 114 1.88 0.04 -5.99
CA GLY A 114 3.26 -0.43 -5.89
C GLY A 114 4.21 0.33 -6.82
N VAL A 115 3.80 0.64 -8.04
CA VAL A 115 4.61 1.41 -8.99
C VAL A 115 4.83 2.84 -8.49
N ILE A 116 3.80 3.49 -7.96
CA ILE A 116 3.92 4.85 -7.42
C ILE A 116 4.92 4.88 -6.26
N ALA A 117 4.78 3.95 -5.32
CA ALA A 117 5.68 3.83 -4.18
C ALA A 117 7.12 3.49 -4.59
N ALA A 118 7.30 2.62 -5.59
CA ALA A 118 8.62 2.27 -6.10
C ALA A 118 9.31 3.45 -6.79
N VAL A 119 8.57 4.25 -7.56
CA VAL A 119 9.10 5.47 -8.18
C VAL A 119 9.53 6.48 -7.12
N ASP A 120 8.72 6.71 -6.09
CA ASP A 120 9.08 7.60 -4.98
C ASP A 120 10.34 7.11 -4.25
N PHE A 121 10.42 5.80 -3.96
CA PHE A 121 11.59 5.20 -3.32
C PHE A 121 12.88 5.39 -4.13
N ILE A 122 12.82 5.17 -5.44
CA ILE A 122 13.99 5.33 -6.33
C ILE A 122 14.44 6.79 -6.39
N LEU A 123 13.50 7.73 -6.39
CA LEU A 123 13.81 9.16 -6.36
C LEU A 123 14.43 9.58 -5.02
N GLY A 124 13.90 9.08 -3.90
CA GLY A 124 14.47 9.34 -2.57
C GLY A 124 15.92 8.85 -2.44
N LEU A 125 16.22 7.67 -2.97
CA LEU A 125 17.60 7.16 -3.02
C LEU A 125 18.53 8.06 -3.84
N SER A 126 18.05 8.58 -4.97
CA SER A 126 18.85 9.41 -5.87
C SER A 126 19.22 10.77 -5.25
N ASP A 127 18.33 11.35 -4.45
CA ASP A 127 18.60 12.60 -3.73
C ASP A 127 19.65 12.39 -2.62
N SER A 128 19.65 11.24 -1.94
CA SER A 128 20.62 10.93 -0.87
C SER A 128 22.08 10.87 -1.36
N GLU A 129 22.29 10.40 -2.60
CA GLU A 129 23.63 10.29 -3.20
C GLU A 129 24.23 11.66 -3.54
N THR A 130 23.38 12.68 -3.77
CA THR A 130 23.84 14.04 -4.11
C THR A 130 24.23 14.89 -2.89
N GLU A 131 23.72 14.57 -1.70
CA GLU A 131 24.10 15.26 -0.46
C GLU A 131 25.49 14.82 0.04
N ASP A 132 25.88 13.57 -0.22
CA ASP A 132 27.21 13.04 0.13
C ASP A 132 28.34 13.62 -0.73
N GLU A 133 28.06 14.13 -1.95
CA GLU A 133 29.06 14.76 -2.81
C GLU A 133 29.33 16.25 -2.46
N HIS A 134 28.51 16.86 -1.61
CA HIS A 134 28.61 18.30 -1.26
C HIS A 134 29.05 18.58 0.18
N ASN A 135 29.42 17.56 0.94
CA ASN A 135 29.97 17.65 2.30
C ASN A 135 31.42 17.12 2.36
#